data_AF-A0A9W6VCX7-F1
#
_entry.id   AF-A0A9W6VCX7-F1
#
_cell.length_a   1.000
_cell.length_b   1.000
_cell.length_c   1.000
_cell.angle_alpha   90.00
_cell.angle_beta   90.00
_cell.angle_gamma   90.00
#
_symmetry.space_group_name_H-M   'P 1'
#
loop_
_entity.id
_entity.type
_entity.pdbx_description
1 polymer ?
#
loop_
_entity_poly.entity_id
_entity_poly.type
_entity_poly.pdbx_seq_one_letter_code
_entity_poly.pdbx_strand_id
1 'polypeptide(L)'
;MSGSLIFGEPEFYSVTAIRDYCGTARSILKPLGMELAVAGAELQAALRFVPSIDGGLAKSIMRAKLVSRHMTNAADAVLLAQTSMIKTYMSFRKHYGPELHRAGHKDPKRPRFDFAG
;
A
#
# COMPACT_ATOMS: atom_id res chain seq x y z
N MET A 1 15.10 8.27 21.33
CA MET A 1 13.78 7.82 20.84
C MET A 1 13.96 6.38 20.41
N SER A 2 13.42 5.42 21.15
CA SER A 2 13.38 4.03 20.68
C SER A 2 12.48 4.01 19.44
N GLY A 3 13.08 3.89 18.26
CA GLY A 3 12.36 4.00 16.99
C GLY A 3 11.51 2.76 16.78
N SER A 4 10.24 2.82 17.17
CA SER A 4 9.27 1.79 16.82
C SER A 4 9.14 1.71 15.30
N LEU A 5 9.24 0.50 14.75
CA LEU A 5 9.04 0.26 13.33
C LEU A 5 7.60 0.60 12.93
N ILE A 6 7.42 1.22 11.75
CA ILE A 6 6.11 1.71 11.28
C ILE A 6 5.04 0.62 11.15
N PHE A 7 5.44 -0.64 10.94
CA PHE A 7 4.52 -1.78 10.84
C PHE A 7 4.42 -2.58 12.14
N GLY A 8 5.08 -2.14 13.21
CA GLY A 8 5.35 -2.92 14.42
C GLY A 8 6.58 -3.82 14.26
N GLU A 9 6.93 -4.52 15.32
CA GLU A 9 8.02 -5.49 15.29
C GLU A 9 7.63 -6.74 14.47
N PRO A 10 8.53 -7.28 13.62
CA PRO A 10 8.26 -8.45 12.79
C PRO A 10 8.32 -9.74 13.61
N GLU A 11 7.39 -9.90 14.56
CA GLU A 11 7.31 -11.08 15.43
C GLU A 11 6.59 -12.24 14.73
N PHE A 12 7.27 -12.98 13.85
CA PHE A 12 6.66 -14.06 13.06
C PHE A 12 6.52 -15.41 13.81
N TYR A 13 6.17 -15.38 15.08
CA TYR A 13 6.05 -16.57 15.94
C TYR A 13 4.65 -17.17 15.97
N SER A 14 3.65 -16.50 15.39
CA SER A 14 2.26 -16.99 15.36
C SER A 14 1.54 -16.60 14.07
N VAL A 15 0.52 -17.38 13.72
CA VAL A 15 -0.41 -17.09 12.60
C VAL A 15 -1.01 -15.69 12.75
N THR A 16 -1.41 -15.33 13.96
CA THR A 16 -1.98 -14.03 14.30
C THR A 16 -0.98 -12.91 14.07
N ALA A 17 0.28 -13.08 14.50
CA ALA A 17 1.29 -12.05 14.31
C ALA A 17 1.65 -11.82 12.83
N ILE A 18 1.72 -12.88 12.01
CA ILE A 18 1.92 -12.76 10.56
C ILE A 18 0.74 -12.01 9.91
N ARG A 19 -0.49 -12.37 10.30
CA ARG A 19 -1.71 -11.70 9.84
C ARG A 19 -1.68 -10.21 10.19
N ASP A 20 -1.38 -9.91 11.44
CA ASP A 20 -1.47 -8.56 11.99
C ASP A 20 -0.39 -7.67 11.39
N TYR A 21 0.85 -8.15 11.25
CA TYR A 21 1.93 -7.42 10.57
C TYR A 21 1.56 -7.07 9.12
N CYS A 22 1.07 -8.05 8.35
CA CYS A 22 0.64 -7.82 6.97
C CYS A 22 -0.61 -6.91 6.89
N GLY A 23 -1.51 -7.01 7.87
CA GLY A 23 -2.71 -6.20 8.02
C GLY A 23 -2.39 -4.73 8.32
N THR A 24 -1.47 -4.47 9.24
CA THR A 24 -0.95 -3.14 9.59
C THR A 24 -0.23 -2.51 8.41
N ALA A 25 0.62 -3.26 7.71
CA ALA A 25 1.26 -2.75 6.50
C ALA A 25 0.22 -2.36 5.44
N ARG A 26 -0.87 -3.14 5.28
CA ARG A 26 -1.96 -2.78 4.37
C ARG A 26 -2.68 -1.49 4.78
N SER A 27 -3.00 -1.34 6.07
CA SER A 27 -3.76 -0.17 6.56
C SER A 27 -2.95 1.12 6.45
N ILE A 28 -1.62 1.05 6.49
CA ILE A 28 -0.73 2.21 6.38
C ILE A 28 -0.40 2.53 4.92
N LEU A 29 -0.01 1.52 4.13
CA LEU A 29 0.45 1.76 2.76
C LEU A 29 -0.68 2.21 1.82
N LYS A 30 -1.93 1.77 2.05
CA LYS A 30 -3.04 2.16 1.17
C LYS A 30 -3.35 3.67 1.22
N PRO A 31 -3.54 4.30 2.39
CA PRO A 31 -3.66 5.76 2.51
C PRO A 31 -2.44 6.49 1.96
N LEU A 32 -1.23 6.04 2.30
CA LEU A 32 0.02 6.66 1.85
C LEU A 32 0.13 6.70 0.31
N GLY A 33 -0.17 5.59 -0.35
CA GLY A 33 -0.17 5.55 -1.82
C GLY A 33 -1.20 6.49 -2.44
N MET A 34 -2.38 6.65 -1.81
CA MET A 34 -3.39 7.60 -2.27
C MET A 34 -2.97 9.05 -2.08
N GLU A 35 -2.34 9.37 -0.95
CA GLU A 35 -1.81 10.70 -0.67
C GLU A 35 -0.75 11.10 -1.71
N LEU A 36 0.17 10.20 -2.05
CA LEU A 36 1.17 10.42 -3.10
C LEU A 36 0.53 10.64 -4.48
N ALA A 37 -0.57 9.93 -4.80
CA ALA A 37 -1.27 10.11 -6.06
C ALA A 37 -1.92 11.50 -6.16
N VAL A 38 -2.58 11.95 -5.08
CA VAL A 38 -3.20 13.28 -5.01
C VAL A 38 -2.14 14.37 -5.10
N ALA A 39 -1.08 14.28 -4.29
CA ALA A 39 0.01 15.23 -4.32
C ALA A 39 0.65 15.30 -5.73
N GLY A 40 0.72 14.16 -6.45
CA GLY A 40 1.22 14.12 -7.82
C GLY A 40 0.38 14.96 -8.77
N ALA A 41 -0.94 14.87 -8.65
CA ALA A 41 -1.86 15.69 -9.43
C ALA A 41 -1.74 17.18 -9.08
N GLU A 42 -1.62 17.52 -7.80
CA GLU A 42 -1.41 18.90 -7.34
C GLU A 42 -0.10 19.48 -7.87
N LEU A 43 1.00 18.73 -7.79
CA LEU A 43 2.30 19.13 -8.32
C LEU A 43 2.23 19.40 -9.82
N GLN A 44 1.55 18.54 -10.58
CA GLN A 44 1.33 18.77 -12.01
C GLN A 44 0.53 20.05 -12.27
N ALA A 45 -0.54 20.26 -11.51
CA ALA A 45 -1.42 21.41 -11.65
C ALA A 45 -0.72 22.72 -11.30
N ALA A 46 0.16 22.72 -10.31
CA ALA A 46 0.98 23.86 -9.95
C ALA A 46 2.03 24.17 -11.04
N LEU A 47 2.75 23.15 -11.51
CA LEU A 47 3.86 23.34 -12.45
C LEU A 47 3.43 23.67 -13.88
N ARG A 48 2.22 23.31 -14.31
CA ARG A 48 1.78 23.51 -15.71
C ARG A 48 1.73 24.98 -16.14
N PHE A 49 1.62 25.89 -15.18
CA PHE A 49 1.58 27.34 -15.42
C PHE A 49 2.96 28.01 -15.35
N VAL A 50 4.01 27.27 -14.97
CA VAL A 50 5.38 27.79 -14.93
C VAL A 50 5.89 27.93 -16.37
N PRO A 51 6.26 29.13 -16.84
CA PRO A 51 6.72 29.33 -18.21
C PRO A 51 8.00 28.53 -18.52
N SER A 52 8.05 27.92 -19.70
CA SER A 52 9.27 27.31 -20.22
C SER A 52 10.22 28.38 -20.76
N ILE A 53 11.53 28.20 -20.58
CA ILE A 53 12.57 29.10 -21.12
C ILE A 53 12.46 29.17 -22.65
N ASP A 54 12.30 28.02 -23.30
CA ASP A 54 12.13 27.92 -24.76
C ASP A 54 10.70 28.26 -25.26
N GLY A 55 9.88 28.87 -24.40
CA GLY A 55 8.50 29.27 -24.67
C GLY A 55 7.50 28.12 -24.84
N GLY A 56 6.20 28.47 -24.76
CA GLY A 56 5.09 27.59 -25.15
C GLY A 56 4.42 26.82 -24.00
N LEU A 57 3.09 26.99 -23.89
CA LEU A 57 2.24 26.33 -22.91
C LEU A 57 2.35 24.79 -22.97
N ALA A 58 2.45 24.23 -24.17
CA ALA A 58 2.60 22.78 -24.36
C ALA A 58 3.89 22.24 -23.71
N LYS A 59 5.01 22.97 -23.82
CA LYS A 59 6.29 22.58 -23.18
C LYS A 59 6.19 22.67 -21.65
N SER A 60 5.52 23.70 -21.12
CA SER A 60 5.26 23.82 -19.67
C SER A 60 4.42 22.66 -19.13
N ILE A 61 3.33 22.30 -19.81
CA ILE A 61 2.48 21.16 -19.44
C ILE A 61 3.28 19.85 -19.50
N MET A 62 4.07 19.65 -20.56
CA MET A 62 4.88 18.44 -20.72
C MET A 62 5.90 18.31 -19.59
N ARG A 63 6.62 19.38 -19.26
CA ARG A 63 7.56 19.39 -18.14
C ARG A 63 6.88 19.09 -16.80
N ALA A 64 5.73 19.72 -16.55
CA ALA A 64 4.94 19.48 -15.34
C ALA A 64 4.58 17.98 -15.21
N LYS A 65 4.13 17.37 -16.31
CA LYS A 65 3.82 15.93 -16.37
C LYS A 65 5.04 15.05 -16.14
N LEU A 66 6.20 15.41 -16.70
CA LEU A 66 7.43 14.64 -16.51
C LEU A 66 7.85 14.61 -15.04
N VAL A 67 7.76 15.76 -14.36
CA VAL A 67 8.09 15.87 -12.94
C VAL A 67 7.05 15.14 -12.08
N SER A 68 5.76 15.41 -12.26
CA SER A 68 4.70 14.80 -11.44
C SER A 68 4.61 13.28 -11.59
N ARG A 69 4.98 12.74 -12.76
CA ARG A 69 4.97 11.29 -13.03
C ARG A 69 5.81 10.51 -12.04
N HIS A 70 6.90 11.06 -11.51
CA HIS A 70 7.69 10.37 -10.49
C HIS A 70 6.89 10.13 -9.21
N MET A 71 5.99 11.04 -8.85
CA MET A 71 5.15 10.89 -7.66
C MET A 71 4.00 9.92 -7.90
N THR A 72 3.42 9.92 -9.10
CA THR A 72 2.46 8.88 -9.53
C THR A 72 3.10 7.49 -9.51
N ASN A 73 4.33 7.35 -10.02
CA ASN A 73 5.06 6.08 -9.98
C ASN A 73 5.33 5.63 -8.53
N ALA A 74 5.63 6.56 -7.62
CA ALA A 74 5.80 6.25 -6.20
C ALA A 74 4.50 5.76 -5.57
N ALA A 75 3.36 6.41 -5.88
CA ALA A 75 2.04 5.97 -5.45
C ALA A 75 1.75 4.52 -5.90
N ASP A 76 1.98 4.22 -7.18
CA ASP A 76 1.78 2.89 -7.73
C ASP A 76 2.69 1.84 -7.06
N ALA A 77 3.96 2.18 -6.81
CA ALA A 77 4.90 1.30 -6.13
C ALA A 77 4.46 1.00 -4.68
N VAL A 78 3.93 2.00 -3.97
CA VAL A 78 3.38 1.83 -2.61
C VAL A 78 2.15 0.93 -2.63
N LEU A 79 1.24 1.11 -3.60
CA LEU A 79 0.06 0.25 -3.75
C LEU A 79 0.43 -1.18 -4.17
N LEU A 80 1.49 -1.34 -4.96
CA LEU A 80 2.06 -2.65 -5.27
C LEU A 80 2.63 -3.32 -4.02
N ALA A 81 3.42 -2.60 -3.22
CA ALA A 81 3.93 -3.10 -1.94
C ALA A 81 2.79 -3.53 -1.02
N GLN A 82 1.75 -2.69 -0.88
CA GLN A 82 0.54 -2.99 -0.13
C GLN A 82 -0.12 -4.29 -0.60
N THR A 83 -0.20 -4.50 -1.92
CA THR A 83 -0.79 -5.69 -2.52
C THR A 83 0.06 -6.93 -2.27
N SER A 84 1.38 -6.80 -2.35
CA SER A 84 2.32 -7.87 -2.03
C SER A 84 2.19 -8.30 -0.56
N MET A 85 1.99 -7.38 0.39
CA MET A 85 1.74 -7.75 1.79
C MET A 85 0.49 -8.60 2.00
N ILE A 86 -0.60 -8.30 1.28
CA ILE A 86 -1.80 -9.15 1.28
C ILE A 86 -1.47 -10.53 0.71
N LYS A 87 -0.77 -10.56 -0.44
CA LYS A 87 -0.39 -11.81 -1.09
C LYS A 87 0.51 -12.66 -0.20
N THR A 88 1.41 -12.06 0.58
CA THR A 88 2.25 -12.76 1.56
C THR A 88 1.39 -13.55 2.55
N TYR A 89 0.42 -12.90 3.21
CA TYR A 89 -0.43 -13.59 4.18
C TYR A 89 -1.36 -14.63 3.52
N MET A 90 -1.90 -14.34 2.33
CA MET A 90 -2.72 -15.30 1.60
C MET A 90 -1.91 -16.53 1.15
N SER A 91 -0.67 -16.32 0.71
CA SER A 91 0.27 -17.38 0.32
C SER A 91 0.63 -18.25 1.53
N PHE A 92 0.94 -17.62 2.67
CA PHE A 92 1.17 -18.32 3.94
C PHE A 92 0.00 -19.25 4.30
N ARG A 93 -1.24 -18.74 4.27
CA ARG A 93 -2.42 -19.57 4.56
C ARG A 93 -2.62 -20.70 3.56
N LYS A 94 -2.34 -20.46 2.26
CA LYS A 94 -2.45 -21.47 1.22
C LYS A 94 -1.45 -22.61 1.43
N HIS A 95 -0.21 -22.29 1.76
CA HIS A 95 0.88 -23.26 1.81
C HIS A 95 1.06 -23.96 3.16
N TYR A 96 0.68 -23.31 4.26
CA TYR A 96 0.83 -23.84 5.61
C TYR A 96 -0.51 -24.16 6.30
N GLY A 97 -1.63 -23.87 5.64
CA GLY A 97 -2.97 -24.14 6.17
C GLY A 97 -3.21 -25.61 6.59
N PRO A 98 -2.85 -26.62 5.76
CA PRO A 98 -3.04 -28.03 6.12
C PRO A 98 -2.32 -28.44 7.40
N GLU A 99 -1.06 -28.05 7.55
CA GLU A 99 -0.24 -28.32 8.74
C GLU A 99 -0.81 -27.61 9.98
N LEU A 100 -1.23 -26.35 9.82
CA LEU A 100 -1.86 -25.57 10.88
C LEU A 100 -3.17 -26.23 11.36
N HIS A 101 -4.04 -26.66 10.44
CA HIS A 101 -5.27 -27.35 10.80
C HIS A 101 -5.01 -28.70 11.49
N ARG A 102 -4.02 -29.46 11.04
CA ARG A 102 -3.60 -30.72 11.70
C ARG A 102 -3.07 -30.48 13.11
N ALA A 103 -2.32 -29.39 13.32
CA ALA A 103 -1.82 -28.97 14.63
C ALA A 103 -2.91 -28.37 15.54
N GLY A 104 -4.18 -28.33 15.09
CA GLY A 104 -5.29 -27.82 15.88
C GLY A 104 -5.45 -26.30 15.85
N HIS A 105 -4.68 -25.58 15.04
CA HIS A 105 -4.92 -24.15 14.81
C HIS A 105 -6.22 -23.98 14.02
N LYS A 106 -7.18 -23.28 14.63
CA LYS A 106 -8.43 -22.92 13.99
C LYS A 106 -8.29 -21.54 13.37
N ASP A 107 -8.76 -21.41 12.14
CA ASP A 107 -8.90 -20.10 11.53
C ASP A 107 -9.83 -19.22 12.40
N PRO A 108 -9.52 -17.92 12.57
CA PRO A 108 -10.41 -17.01 13.25
C PRO A 108 -11.76 -17.00 12.52
N LYS A 109 -12.85 -17.21 13.28
CA LYS A 109 -14.22 -17.17 12.77
C LYS A 109 -14.46 -15.80 12.13
N ARG A 110 -14.61 -15.75 10.81
CA ARG A 110 -15.06 -14.54 10.13
C ARG A 110 -16.52 -14.30 10.52
N PRO A 111 -16.91 -13.07 10.90
CA PRO A 111 -18.32 -12.75 11.06
C PRO A 111 -19.06 -13.16 9.79
N ARG A 112 -20.11 -13.97 9.94
CA ARG A 112 -20.95 -14.34 8.81
C ARG A 112 -21.74 -13.09 8.44
N PHE A 113 -21.62 -12.66 7.18
CA PHE A 113 -22.46 -11.58 6.68
C PHE A 113 -23.90 -12.09 6.67
N ASP A 114 -24.76 -11.43 7.45
CA ASP A 114 -26.18 -11.74 7.54
C ASP A 114 -26.96 -10.74 6.69
N PHE A 115 -27.78 -11.27 5.77
CA PHE A 115 -28.66 -10.47 4.91
C PHE A 115 -30.04 -10.24 5.55
N ALA A 116 -30.34 -10.90 6.67
CA ALA A 116 -31.64 -10.90 7.33
C ALA A 116 -31.69 -9.98 8.57
N GLY A 117 -31.04 -8.81 8.48
CA GLY A 117 -31.19 -7.74 9.47
C GLY A 117 -32.51 -7.00 9.30
#